data_AF-A0A816RFU2-F1
#
_entry.id   AF-A0A816RFU2-F1
#
_cell.length_a   1.000
_cell.length_b   1.000
_cell.length_c   1.000
_cell.angle_alpha   90.00
_cell.angle_beta   90.00
_cell.angle_gamma   90.00
#
_symmetry.space_group_name_H-M   'P 1'
#
loop_
_entity.id
_entity.type
_entity.pdbx_description
1 polymer ?
#
loop_
_entity_poly.entity_id
_entity_poly.type
_entity_poly.pdbx_seq_one_letter_code
_entity_poly.pdbx_strand_id
1 'polypeptide(L)'
;MTKPWYVLLFLVVRTSTIESPPLNLYIGTGGFGYGAGSLPLGVQSPYGALRLSPDTSDTLDIPIKFEHYAGYHYSDTHINVFSHTHTFGAGLQDYGEVGIPVQIDDDHHLQRLISSRNDYRSEFKHEHKRAEPVFYQVYLDTHNINVELTATEQVGVHRYSFNNTNKKHRVIFVDSSYTLPLKVCKLSHVNIDPKNNEITGSIFFKGDFSRSCGSLSTYFIIKFTN
;
A
#
# COMPACT_ATOMS: atom_id res chain seq x y z
N MET A 1 36.21 -23.41 53.55
CA MET A 1 35.45 -23.36 52.28
C MET A 1 34.87 -21.96 52.11
N THR A 2 35.44 -21.16 51.22
CA THR A 2 35.00 -19.78 50.93
C THR A 2 33.76 -19.82 50.04
N LYS A 3 32.63 -19.30 50.53
CA LYS A 3 31.39 -19.21 49.74
C LYS A 3 31.58 -18.20 48.59
N PRO A 4 31.16 -18.51 47.36
CA PRO A 4 31.23 -17.56 46.25
C PRO A 4 30.17 -16.47 46.41
N TRP A 5 30.50 -15.28 45.91
CA TRP A 5 29.59 -14.14 45.83
C TRP A 5 29.07 -14.04 44.39
N TYR A 6 27.76 -13.86 44.24
CA TYR A 6 27.13 -13.61 42.95
C TYR A 6 26.68 -12.16 42.90
N VAL A 7 27.04 -11.47 41.80
CA VAL A 7 26.57 -10.12 41.51
C VAL A 7 25.48 -10.25 40.45
N LEU A 8 24.24 -9.91 40.80
CA LEU A 8 23.17 -9.71 39.81
C LEU A 8 23.24 -8.26 39.33
N LEU A 9 23.58 -8.07 38.06
CA LEU A 9 23.56 -6.78 37.40
C LEU A 9 22.21 -6.61 36.67
N PHE A 10 21.36 -5.72 37.16
CA PHE A 10 20.17 -5.28 36.42
C PHE A 10 20.55 -4.07 35.57
N LEU A 11 20.75 -4.29 34.27
CA LEU A 11 21.01 -3.22 33.32
C LEU A 11 19.66 -2.60 32.90
N VAL A 12 19.36 -1.39 33.38
CA VAL A 12 18.25 -0.59 32.85
C VAL A 12 18.79 0.24 31.70
N VAL A 13 18.64 -0.26 30.48
CA VAL A 13 18.93 0.52 29.26
C VAL A 13 17.76 1.47 29.03
N ARG A 14 17.99 2.76 29.30
CA ARG A 14 17.08 3.82 28.86
C ARG A 14 17.49 4.21 27.44
N THR A 15 16.72 3.82 26.44
CA THR A 15 16.89 4.39 25.10
C THR A 15 16.29 5.80 25.13
N SER A 16 17.13 6.82 25.05
CA SER A 16 16.66 8.14 24.60
C SER A 16 16.39 8.02 23.11
N THR A 17 15.21 8.43 22.64
CA THR A 17 14.99 8.67 21.22
C THR A 17 16.02 9.69 20.78
N ILE A 18 17.02 9.26 20.00
CA ILE A 18 17.75 10.20 19.15
C ILE A 18 16.65 10.79 18.27
N GLU A 19 16.40 12.10 18.37
CA GLU A 19 15.57 12.80 17.40
C GLU A 19 16.22 12.56 16.04
N SER A 20 15.66 11.64 15.27
CA SER A 20 16.00 11.51 13.87
C SER A 20 15.80 12.88 13.22
N PRO A 21 16.69 13.33 12.34
CA PRO A 21 16.48 14.58 11.61
C PRO A 21 15.09 14.54 10.96
N PRO A 22 14.39 15.69 10.86
CA PRO A 22 13.04 15.73 10.32
C PRO A 22 13.03 15.08 8.94
N LEU A 23 12.39 13.91 8.83
CA LEU A 23 12.34 13.15 7.59
C LEU A 23 11.13 13.64 6.79
N ASN A 24 11.38 14.23 5.63
CA ASN A 24 10.34 14.60 4.69
C ASN A 24 10.14 13.47 3.67
N LEU A 25 9.10 12.65 3.87
CA LEU A 25 8.77 11.52 2.99
C LEU A 25 8.22 11.93 1.63
N TYR A 26 7.89 13.20 1.41
CA TYR A 26 7.41 13.70 0.11
C TYR A 26 8.56 14.01 -0.87
N ILE A 27 9.82 14.04 -0.40
CA ILE A 27 10.96 14.25 -1.28
C ILE A 27 11.11 13.05 -2.21
N GLY A 28 11.18 13.30 -3.51
CA GLY A 28 11.37 12.25 -4.53
C GLY A 28 10.09 11.50 -4.93
N THR A 29 8.92 11.87 -4.37
CA THR A 29 7.63 11.27 -4.73
C THR A 29 6.97 11.92 -5.95
N GLY A 30 7.66 12.83 -6.63
CA GLY A 30 7.19 13.49 -7.85
C GLY A 30 8.36 14.04 -8.66
N GLY A 31 8.06 14.72 -9.75
CA GLY A 31 9.04 15.35 -10.63
C GLY A 31 8.58 15.26 -12.08
N PHE A 32 9.52 15.39 -13.01
CA PHE A 32 9.25 15.22 -14.44
C PHE A 32 10.42 14.52 -15.11
N GLY A 33 10.14 13.49 -15.91
CA GLY A 33 11.19 12.74 -16.62
C GLY A 33 12.26 12.19 -15.68
N TYR A 34 13.53 12.35 -16.07
CA TYR A 34 14.69 11.88 -15.29
C TYR A 34 14.92 12.66 -13.98
N GLY A 35 14.15 13.73 -13.73
CA GLY A 35 14.15 14.44 -12.44
C GLY A 35 13.18 13.84 -11.42
N ALA A 36 12.37 12.86 -11.79
CA ALA A 36 11.46 12.19 -10.88
C ALA A 36 12.21 11.19 -10.00
N GLY A 37 12.18 11.40 -8.69
CA GLY A 37 12.85 10.52 -7.72
C GLY A 37 12.28 9.11 -7.66
N SER A 38 11.03 8.92 -8.12
CA SER A 38 10.37 7.62 -8.23
C SER A 38 10.31 6.88 -6.88
N LEU A 39 9.99 7.61 -5.81
CA LEU A 39 9.82 7.05 -4.47
C LEU A 39 8.33 6.85 -4.16
N PRO A 40 7.94 5.70 -3.57
CA PRO A 40 6.59 5.53 -3.05
C PRO A 40 6.40 6.40 -1.79
N LEU A 41 5.18 6.83 -1.52
CA LEU A 41 4.82 7.58 -0.30
C LEU A 41 4.29 6.67 0.83
N GLY A 42 4.28 5.36 0.60
CA GLY A 42 3.80 4.36 1.54
C GLY A 42 4.67 4.12 2.78
N VAL A 43 4.30 3.08 3.50
CA VAL A 43 4.93 2.63 4.74
C VAL A 43 5.80 1.41 4.52
N GLN A 44 6.97 1.41 5.16
CA GLN A 44 7.91 0.31 5.18
C GLN A 44 8.66 0.33 6.52
N SER A 45 8.82 -0.82 7.18
CA SER A 45 9.81 -0.96 8.26
C SER A 45 11.24 -0.90 7.68
N PRO A 46 12.27 -0.49 8.44
CA PRO A 46 13.65 -0.52 7.95
C PRO A 46 14.00 -1.89 7.37
N TYR A 47 14.42 -1.93 6.11
CA TYR A 47 14.72 -3.16 5.35
C TYR A 47 13.57 -4.18 5.18
N GLY A 48 12.33 -3.78 5.50
CA GLY A 48 11.15 -4.63 5.31
C GLY A 48 10.94 -4.99 3.84
N ALA A 49 10.47 -6.21 3.60
CA ALA A 49 10.15 -6.71 2.27
C ALA A 49 8.84 -6.10 1.73
N LEU A 50 7.91 -5.78 2.64
CA LEU A 50 6.63 -5.18 2.29
C LEU A 50 6.74 -3.66 2.20
N ARG A 51 6.27 -3.09 1.09
CA ARG A 51 6.18 -1.64 0.88
C ARG A 51 4.73 -1.30 0.58
N LEU A 52 3.94 -1.07 1.63
CA LEU A 52 2.52 -0.80 1.50
C LEU A 52 2.31 0.69 1.15
N SER A 53 1.85 0.99 -0.07
CA SER A 53 1.74 2.37 -0.57
C SER A 53 0.43 2.61 -1.31
N PRO A 54 -0.08 3.86 -1.34
CA PRO A 54 -1.06 4.27 -2.32
C PRO A 54 -0.48 4.25 -3.74
N ASP A 55 -1.29 3.81 -4.69
CA ASP A 55 -1.06 3.95 -6.13
C ASP A 55 -1.95 5.05 -6.69
N THR A 56 -1.36 6.05 -7.33
CA THR A 56 -2.06 7.25 -7.83
C THR A 56 -1.99 7.38 -9.34
N SER A 57 -3.01 8.01 -9.93
CA SER A 57 -3.01 8.44 -11.33
C SER A 57 -4.24 9.32 -11.59
N ASP A 58 -4.04 10.51 -12.15
CA ASP A 58 -5.16 11.41 -12.51
C ASP A 58 -5.90 11.01 -13.79
N THR A 59 -5.28 10.24 -14.66
CA THR A 59 -5.87 9.81 -15.93
C THR A 59 -6.13 8.31 -15.95
N LEU A 60 -7.04 7.91 -16.84
CA LEU A 60 -7.42 6.51 -17.10
C LEU A 60 -6.24 5.70 -17.66
N ASP A 61 -5.41 6.36 -18.44
CA ASP A 61 -4.15 5.84 -18.97
C ASP A 61 -3.03 6.63 -18.30
N ILE A 62 -2.06 5.99 -17.64
CA ILE A 62 -0.88 6.71 -17.12
C ILE A 62 -0.27 7.47 -18.31
N PRO A 63 -0.34 8.81 -18.33
CA PRO A 63 -0.05 9.58 -19.53
C PRO A 63 1.46 9.59 -19.78
N ILE A 64 2.23 9.46 -18.69
CA ILE A 64 3.67 9.43 -18.69
C ILE A 64 4.15 8.25 -17.84
N LYS A 65 4.36 7.13 -18.52
CA LYS A 65 4.73 5.82 -17.94
C LYS A 65 5.96 5.87 -17.01
N PHE A 66 6.79 6.89 -17.16
CA PHE A 66 8.03 7.07 -16.40
C PHE A 66 7.90 7.96 -15.16
N GLU A 67 6.72 8.51 -14.87
CA GLU A 67 6.51 9.36 -13.68
C GLU A 67 6.01 8.56 -12.47
N HIS A 68 5.43 7.37 -12.69
CA HIS A 68 4.82 6.53 -11.66
C HIS A 68 5.55 5.20 -11.48
N TYR A 69 6.89 5.21 -11.50
CA TYR A 69 7.68 3.97 -11.39
C TYR A 69 7.45 3.19 -10.09
N ALA A 70 7.16 3.90 -9.00
CA ALA A 70 6.84 3.35 -7.69
C ALA A 70 5.35 3.48 -7.34
N GLY A 71 4.47 3.65 -8.33
CA GLY A 71 3.01 3.68 -8.15
C GLY A 71 2.44 5.02 -7.70
N TYR A 72 3.25 5.89 -7.11
CA TYR A 72 2.82 7.19 -6.59
C TYR A 72 3.45 8.37 -7.36
N HIS A 73 2.67 9.42 -7.59
CA HIS A 73 3.18 10.71 -8.05
C HIS A 73 2.54 11.86 -7.27
N TYR A 74 3.36 12.77 -6.76
CA TYR A 74 2.92 13.80 -5.82
C TYR A 74 1.86 14.73 -6.39
N SER A 75 1.89 15.04 -7.69
CA SER A 75 0.90 15.93 -8.29
C SER A 75 -0.47 15.30 -8.50
N ASP A 76 -0.59 13.97 -8.37
CA ASP A 76 -1.85 13.29 -8.59
C ASP A 76 -2.85 13.64 -7.48
N THR A 77 -4.11 13.66 -7.86
CA THR A 77 -5.27 13.97 -7.03
C THR A 77 -6.18 12.76 -6.80
N HIS A 78 -5.87 11.61 -7.42
CA HIS A 78 -6.65 10.38 -7.29
C HIS A 78 -5.80 9.22 -6.78
N ILE A 79 -6.31 8.51 -5.78
CA ILE A 79 -5.81 7.20 -5.36
C ILE A 79 -6.63 6.12 -6.06
N ASN A 80 -5.93 5.19 -6.69
CA ASN A 80 -6.51 4.03 -7.34
C ASN A 80 -6.73 2.90 -6.34
N VAL A 81 -5.65 2.47 -5.69
CA VAL A 81 -5.66 1.37 -4.70
C VAL A 81 -4.54 1.59 -3.68
N PHE A 82 -4.53 0.78 -2.63
CA PHE A 82 -3.35 0.55 -1.81
C PHE A 82 -2.77 -0.83 -2.14
N SER A 83 -1.54 -0.89 -2.63
CA SER A 83 -0.86 -2.16 -2.97
C SER A 83 0.38 -2.38 -2.10
N HIS A 84 0.93 -3.59 -2.13
CA HIS A 84 1.75 -4.10 -1.02
C HIS A 84 3.25 -4.19 -1.31
N THR A 85 3.65 -3.99 -2.55
CA THR A 85 5.03 -4.13 -3.02
C THR A 85 5.32 -3.00 -3.99
N HIS A 86 6.48 -2.35 -3.86
CA HIS A 86 6.84 -1.22 -4.73
C HIS A 86 8.33 -1.24 -5.00
N THR A 87 8.74 -0.68 -6.14
CA THR A 87 10.15 -0.30 -6.33
C THR A 87 10.48 0.92 -5.46
N PHE A 88 11.77 1.21 -5.26
CA PHE A 88 12.21 2.38 -4.51
C PHE A 88 13.31 3.08 -5.31
N GLY A 89 12.96 4.16 -6.01
CA GLY A 89 13.91 4.95 -6.81
C GLY A 89 14.37 4.26 -8.10
N ALA A 90 13.62 3.27 -8.59
CA ALA A 90 13.95 2.58 -9.82
C ALA A 90 13.41 3.36 -11.04
N GLY A 91 14.13 3.33 -12.15
CA GLY A 91 13.69 3.86 -13.45
C GLY A 91 12.89 2.86 -14.29
N LEU A 92 12.19 1.94 -13.65
CA LEU A 92 11.38 0.92 -14.31
C LEU A 92 10.19 0.53 -13.43
N GLN A 93 9.11 0.05 -14.06
CA GLN A 93 7.90 -0.35 -13.34
C GLN A 93 7.89 -1.85 -13.11
N ASP A 94 7.69 -2.23 -11.85
CA ASP A 94 7.42 -3.59 -11.41
C ASP A 94 6.71 -3.53 -10.05
N TYR A 95 6.24 -4.66 -9.55
CA TYR A 95 5.51 -4.74 -8.29
C TYR A 95 4.09 -4.11 -8.35
N GLY A 96 3.57 -3.73 -7.20
CA GLY A 96 2.21 -3.23 -6.98
C GLY A 96 1.21 -4.36 -6.84
N GLU A 97 1.63 -5.54 -6.41
CA GLU A 97 0.73 -6.68 -6.32
C GLU A 97 -0.32 -6.48 -5.21
N VAL A 98 -1.52 -7.02 -5.47
CA VAL A 98 -2.64 -7.08 -4.51
C VAL A 98 -3.09 -5.68 -4.11
N GLY A 99 -3.99 -5.12 -4.93
CA GLY A 99 -4.56 -3.79 -4.71
C GLY A 99 -5.80 -3.86 -3.82
N ILE A 100 -5.89 -2.95 -2.87
CA ILE A 100 -7.05 -2.79 -1.97
C ILE A 100 -7.71 -1.44 -2.25
N PRO A 101 -8.73 -1.40 -3.13
CA PRO A 101 -9.64 -0.27 -3.21
C PRO A 101 -10.70 -0.33 -2.11
N VAL A 102 -11.16 0.84 -1.66
CA VAL A 102 -12.05 0.95 -0.50
C VAL A 102 -13.12 1.98 -0.74
N GLN A 103 -14.37 1.60 -0.48
CA GLN A 103 -15.52 2.44 -0.78
C GLN A 103 -16.76 2.11 0.06
N ILE A 104 -17.78 2.94 -0.11
CA ILE A 104 -19.10 2.76 0.50
C ILE A 104 -20.07 2.39 -0.62
N ASP A 105 -20.80 1.29 -0.43
CA ASP A 105 -21.74 0.79 -1.45
C ASP A 105 -23.07 1.56 -1.41
N ASP A 106 -23.64 1.75 -2.59
CA ASP A 106 -24.93 2.39 -2.81
C ASP A 106 -25.91 1.48 -3.59
N ASP A 107 -25.96 0.19 -3.26
CA ASP A 107 -26.91 -0.83 -3.76
C ASP A 107 -26.90 -1.05 -5.31
N HIS A 108 -26.22 -0.20 -6.10
CA HIS A 108 -26.17 -0.24 -7.57
C HIS A 108 -24.76 -0.07 -8.18
N HIS A 109 -23.70 -0.03 -7.36
CA HIS A 109 -22.32 0.10 -7.83
C HIS A 109 -21.53 -1.21 -7.90
N LEU A 110 -21.76 -2.22 -7.05
CA LEU A 110 -20.89 -3.42 -6.97
C LEU A 110 -20.54 -4.08 -8.31
N GLN A 111 -21.51 -4.25 -9.21
CA GLN A 111 -21.24 -4.85 -10.53
C GLN A 111 -20.44 -3.92 -11.47
N ARG A 112 -20.65 -2.59 -11.40
CA ARG A 112 -19.86 -1.61 -12.15
C ARG A 112 -18.42 -1.55 -11.64
N LEU A 113 -18.23 -1.66 -10.33
CA LEU A 113 -16.91 -1.64 -9.69
C LEU A 113 -16.02 -2.82 -10.11
N ILE A 114 -16.61 -3.97 -10.42
CA ILE A 114 -15.88 -5.12 -10.97
C ILE A 114 -15.58 -4.93 -12.47
N SER A 115 -16.37 -4.09 -13.16
CA SER A 115 -16.26 -3.88 -14.61
C SER A 115 -15.13 -2.92 -15.00
N SER A 116 -14.73 -1.99 -14.12
CA SER A 116 -13.63 -1.07 -14.38
C SER A 116 -12.88 -0.68 -13.10
N ARG A 117 -11.55 -0.75 -13.15
CA ARG A 117 -10.67 -0.19 -12.09
C ARG A 117 -10.85 1.31 -11.89
N ASN A 118 -11.45 1.97 -12.87
CA ASN A 118 -11.67 3.41 -12.83
C ASN A 118 -12.79 3.81 -11.87
N ASP A 119 -13.71 2.89 -11.60
CA ASP A 119 -14.94 3.17 -10.85
C ASP A 119 -14.74 3.10 -9.32
N TYR A 120 -13.61 2.54 -8.85
CA TYR A 120 -13.29 2.48 -7.41
C TYR A 120 -12.26 3.52 -6.94
N ARG A 121 -11.86 4.46 -7.82
CA ARG A 121 -10.86 5.49 -7.48
C ARG A 121 -11.48 6.56 -6.60
N SER A 122 -10.66 7.11 -5.72
CA SER A 122 -11.07 8.23 -4.88
C SER A 122 -10.17 9.43 -5.10
N GLU A 123 -10.78 10.60 -5.22
CA GLU A 123 -10.11 11.86 -5.00
C GLU A 123 -9.54 11.93 -3.58
N PHE A 124 -8.40 12.61 -3.45
CA PHE A 124 -7.81 13.01 -2.18
C PHE A 124 -7.14 14.37 -2.29
N LYS A 125 -7.06 15.09 -1.18
CA LYS A 125 -6.28 16.34 -1.11
C LYS A 125 -5.01 16.18 -0.30
N HIS A 126 -3.95 16.88 -0.71
CA HIS A 126 -2.67 16.85 0.01
C HIS A 126 -2.73 17.44 1.42
N GLU A 127 -3.68 18.33 1.68
CA GLU A 127 -3.95 18.87 3.02
C GLU A 127 -4.55 17.82 3.98
N HIS A 128 -5.12 16.73 3.44
CA HIS A 128 -5.76 15.65 4.20
C HIS A 128 -4.95 14.35 4.17
N LYS A 129 -3.63 14.43 3.87
CA LYS A 129 -2.70 13.30 3.97
C LYS A 129 -1.56 13.62 4.94
N ARG A 130 -1.08 12.59 5.63
CA ARG A 130 0.08 12.66 6.51
C ARG A 130 0.95 11.44 6.28
N ALA A 131 2.25 11.65 6.07
CA ALA A 131 3.22 10.59 5.92
C ALA A 131 4.33 10.76 6.95
N GLU A 132 4.57 9.71 7.74
CA GLU A 132 5.61 9.62 8.77
C GLU A 132 6.32 8.27 8.68
N PRO A 133 7.52 8.12 9.27
CA PRO A 133 8.16 6.82 9.34
C PRO A 133 7.19 5.76 9.88
N VAL A 134 6.94 4.72 9.09
CA VAL A 134 6.09 3.57 9.44
C VAL A 134 4.59 3.93 9.61
N PHE A 135 4.15 5.13 9.25
CA PHE A 135 2.73 5.52 9.30
C PHE A 135 2.32 6.39 8.12
N TYR A 136 1.22 6.04 7.46
CA TYR A 136 0.62 6.86 6.40
C TYR A 136 -0.87 6.99 6.67
N GLN A 137 -1.40 8.19 6.50
CA GLN A 137 -2.83 8.47 6.57
C GLN A 137 -3.24 9.30 5.36
N VAL A 138 -4.42 9.01 4.83
CA VAL A 138 -5.07 9.83 3.81
C VAL A 138 -6.59 9.80 3.97
N TYR A 139 -7.21 10.92 3.67
CA TYR A 139 -8.65 11.02 3.52
C TYR A 139 -9.07 10.78 2.08
N LEU A 140 -9.95 9.81 1.86
CA LEU A 140 -10.57 9.52 0.57
C LEU A 140 -11.83 10.37 0.43
N ASP A 141 -11.71 11.53 -0.23
CA ASP A 141 -12.77 12.54 -0.31
C ASP A 141 -14.03 12.00 -1.02
N THR A 142 -13.87 11.27 -2.13
CA THR A 142 -14.99 10.69 -2.89
C THR A 142 -15.83 9.72 -2.06
N HIS A 143 -15.18 8.92 -1.21
CA HIS A 143 -15.85 7.87 -0.44
C HIS A 143 -16.11 8.25 1.02
N ASN A 144 -15.60 9.37 1.49
CA ASN A 144 -15.74 9.84 2.87
C ASN A 144 -15.16 8.81 3.87
N ILE A 145 -13.95 8.33 3.58
CA ILE A 145 -13.24 7.29 4.35
C ILE A 145 -11.87 7.79 4.77
N ASN A 146 -11.55 7.67 6.05
CA ASN A 146 -10.18 7.83 6.52
C ASN A 146 -9.42 6.51 6.43
N VAL A 147 -8.25 6.52 5.80
CA VAL A 147 -7.38 5.35 5.65
C VAL A 147 -6.09 5.58 6.40
N GLU A 148 -5.67 4.59 7.18
CA GLU A 148 -4.41 4.60 7.90
C GLU A 148 -3.66 3.29 7.64
N LEU A 149 -2.37 3.39 7.34
CA LEU A 149 -1.51 2.29 6.97
C LEU A 149 -0.28 2.25 7.88
N THR A 150 0.14 1.04 8.24
CA THR A 150 1.44 0.77 8.86
C THR A 150 1.98 -0.58 8.38
N ALA A 151 3.28 -0.82 8.53
CA ALA A 151 3.89 -2.06 8.08
C ALA A 151 5.02 -2.53 8.99
N THR A 152 5.07 -3.84 9.25
CA THR A 152 6.24 -4.55 9.78
C THR A 152 7.15 -4.99 8.62
N GLU A 153 8.11 -5.87 8.88
CA GLU A 153 8.98 -6.41 7.83
C GLU A 153 8.23 -7.15 6.71
N GLN A 154 7.12 -7.81 7.03
CA GLN A 154 6.38 -8.67 6.10
C GLN A 154 4.86 -8.50 6.15
N VAL A 155 4.32 -7.70 7.07
CA VAL A 155 2.88 -7.55 7.28
C VAL A 155 2.48 -6.08 7.15
N GLY A 156 1.44 -5.84 6.37
CA GLY A 156 0.81 -4.53 6.21
C GLY A 156 -0.48 -4.51 7.01
N VAL A 157 -0.73 -3.42 7.70
CA VAL A 157 -1.95 -3.23 8.48
C VAL A 157 -2.66 -2.00 7.94
N HIS A 158 -3.94 -2.19 7.62
CA HIS A 158 -4.83 -1.16 7.14
C HIS A 158 -5.91 -0.91 8.19
N ARG A 159 -6.22 0.36 8.45
CA ARG A 159 -7.36 0.77 9.26
C ARG A 159 -8.24 1.71 8.44
N TYR A 160 -9.52 1.37 8.37
CA TYR A 160 -10.52 2.11 7.60
C TYR A 160 -11.58 2.67 8.54
N SER A 161 -11.71 4.00 8.60
CA SER A 161 -12.80 4.67 9.33
C SER A 161 -13.82 5.21 8.33
N PHE A 162 -14.98 4.57 8.30
CA PHE A 162 -16.09 4.94 7.43
C PHE A 162 -16.95 6.02 8.11
N ASN A 163 -16.95 7.24 7.57
CA ASN A 163 -17.65 8.36 8.19
C ASN A 163 -19.13 8.48 7.77
N ASN A 164 -19.58 7.72 6.77
CA ASN A 164 -20.98 7.72 6.35
C ASN A 164 -21.75 6.59 7.06
N THR A 165 -22.47 6.93 8.14
CA THR A 165 -23.24 5.97 8.95
C THR A 165 -24.58 5.59 8.33
N ASN A 166 -25.03 6.28 7.28
CA ASN A 166 -26.36 6.13 6.70
C ASN A 166 -26.43 5.14 5.52
N LYS A 167 -25.29 4.56 5.12
CA LYS A 167 -25.21 3.60 4.01
C LYS A 167 -25.23 2.16 4.55
N LYS A 168 -25.92 1.26 3.84
CA LYS A 168 -26.19 -0.11 4.32
C LYS A 168 -24.96 -1.01 4.32
N HIS A 169 -24.03 -0.80 3.39
CA HIS A 169 -22.89 -1.71 3.19
C HIS A 169 -21.56 -0.94 3.08
N ARG A 170 -20.57 -1.38 3.86
CA ARG A 170 -19.17 -0.95 3.81
C ARG A 170 -18.40 -2.02 3.05
N VAL A 171 -17.66 -1.65 2.00
CA VAL A 171 -17.05 -2.64 1.10
C VAL A 171 -15.57 -2.35 0.94
N ILE A 172 -14.77 -3.37 1.25
CA ILE A 172 -13.33 -3.41 0.96
C ILE A 172 -13.17 -4.41 -0.19
N PHE A 173 -12.61 -3.94 -1.29
CA PHE A 173 -12.32 -4.78 -2.43
C PHE A 173 -10.90 -5.34 -2.33
N VAL A 174 -10.71 -6.55 -2.86
CA VAL A 174 -9.40 -7.16 -3.04
C VAL A 174 -9.22 -7.45 -4.51
N ASP A 175 -8.48 -6.59 -5.21
CA ASP A 175 -8.06 -6.83 -6.58
C ASP A 175 -6.78 -7.67 -6.55
N SER A 176 -6.96 -8.99 -6.48
CA SER A 176 -5.87 -9.96 -6.46
C SER A 176 -5.08 -10.03 -7.78
N SER A 177 -5.61 -9.40 -8.84
CA SER A 177 -4.98 -9.31 -10.16
C SER A 177 -4.30 -7.95 -10.40
N TYR A 178 -4.34 -7.06 -9.41
CA TYR A 178 -3.72 -5.76 -9.51
C TYR A 178 -2.19 -5.90 -9.50
N THR A 179 -1.59 -5.12 -10.38
CA THR A 179 -0.16 -4.84 -10.51
C THR A 179 -0.09 -3.37 -10.92
N LEU A 180 1.05 -2.70 -10.70
CA LEU A 180 1.22 -1.35 -11.24
C LEU A 180 0.88 -1.32 -12.74
N PRO A 181 0.29 -0.23 -13.25
CA PRO A 181 -0.14 -0.18 -14.64
C PRO A 181 1.00 -0.48 -15.61
N LEU A 182 0.66 -1.00 -16.79
CA LEU A 182 1.58 -1.54 -17.82
C LEU A 182 2.22 -2.89 -17.52
N LYS A 183 1.91 -3.49 -16.37
CA LYS A 183 2.33 -4.85 -16.03
C LYS A 183 1.19 -5.84 -16.25
N VAL A 184 1.55 -7.12 -16.31
CA VAL A 184 0.60 -8.18 -16.63
C VAL A 184 0.56 -9.17 -15.48
N CYS A 185 -0.59 -9.24 -14.81
CA CYS A 185 -0.98 -10.42 -14.06
C CYS A 185 -1.22 -11.56 -15.04
N LYS A 186 -0.43 -12.63 -14.94
CA LYS A 186 -0.57 -13.82 -15.79
C LYS A 186 -1.56 -14.83 -15.21
N LEU A 187 -1.56 -14.96 -13.88
CA LEU A 187 -2.44 -15.86 -13.16
C LEU A 187 -2.68 -15.29 -11.76
N SER A 188 -3.92 -15.35 -11.31
CA SER A 188 -4.30 -15.04 -9.94
C SER A 188 -5.17 -16.17 -9.41
N HIS A 189 -4.92 -16.60 -8.18
CA HIS A 189 -5.75 -17.54 -7.44
C HIS A 189 -6.20 -16.91 -6.14
N VAL A 190 -7.46 -17.10 -5.79
CA VAL A 190 -8.07 -16.59 -4.56
C VAL A 190 -8.93 -17.68 -3.94
N ASN A 191 -8.77 -17.85 -2.64
CA ASN A 191 -9.63 -18.66 -1.80
C ASN A 191 -10.18 -17.78 -0.67
N ILE A 192 -11.51 -17.81 -0.50
CA ILE A 192 -12.21 -17.02 0.52
C ILE A 192 -12.67 -17.99 1.61
N ASP A 193 -12.29 -17.71 2.85
CA ASP A 193 -12.76 -18.43 4.04
C ASP A 193 -13.59 -17.48 4.92
N PRO A 194 -14.92 -17.46 4.73
CA PRO A 194 -15.81 -16.61 5.53
C PRO A 194 -15.84 -16.98 7.01
N LYS A 195 -15.45 -18.21 7.39
CA LYS A 195 -15.52 -18.65 8.80
C LYS A 195 -14.41 -18.02 9.63
N ASN A 196 -13.24 -17.80 9.01
CA ASN A 196 -12.06 -17.23 9.65
C ASN A 196 -11.85 -15.74 9.32
N ASN A 197 -12.77 -15.13 8.57
CA ASN A 197 -12.63 -13.78 8.00
C ASN A 197 -11.32 -13.62 7.23
N GLU A 198 -10.99 -14.60 6.39
CA GLU A 198 -9.69 -14.69 5.74
C GLU A 198 -9.84 -14.83 4.21
N ILE A 199 -8.95 -14.17 3.48
CA ILE A 199 -8.77 -14.36 2.04
C ILE A 199 -7.31 -14.76 1.83
N THR A 200 -7.09 -15.92 1.22
CA THR A 200 -5.76 -16.37 0.81
C THR A 200 -5.64 -16.35 -0.70
N GLY A 201 -4.43 -16.19 -1.21
CA GLY A 201 -4.25 -16.20 -2.65
C GLY A 201 -2.81 -16.13 -3.10
N SER A 202 -2.67 -16.13 -4.41
CA SER A 202 -1.41 -15.93 -5.08
C SER A 202 -1.61 -15.16 -6.39
N ILE A 203 -0.58 -14.43 -6.76
CA ILE A 203 -0.48 -13.74 -8.03
C ILE A 203 0.84 -14.10 -8.68
N PHE A 204 0.78 -14.46 -9.97
CA PHE A 204 1.94 -14.68 -10.83
C PHE A 204 1.95 -13.55 -11.87
N PHE A 205 2.95 -12.69 -11.81
CA PHE A 205 3.00 -11.46 -12.60
C PHE A 205 4.32 -11.29 -13.32
N LYS A 206 4.31 -10.40 -14.32
CA LYS A 206 5.48 -10.02 -15.11
C LYS A 206 5.53 -8.52 -15.32
N GLY A 207 6.65 -7.94 -14.92
CA GLY A 207 7.06 -6.55 -15.08
C GLY A 207 8.49 -6.41 -15.58
N ASP A 208 9.11 -5.23 -15.44
CA ASP A 208 10.37 -4.90 -16.12
C ASP A 208 11.61 -5.52 -15.45
N PHE A 209 11.58 -5.74 -14.13
CA PHE A 209 12.57 -6.54 -13.40
C PHE A 209 12.21 -8.02 -13.48
N SER A 210 11.02 -8.41 -13.06
CA SER A 210 10.56 -9.80 -12.96
C SER A 210 10.59 -10.54 -14.29
N ARG A 211 10.56 -9.84 -15.45
CA ARG A 211 10.81 -10.46 -16.76
C ARG A 211 12.20 -11.09 -16.89
N SER A 212 13.24 -10.56 -16.23
CA SER A 212 14.60 -11.13 -16.31
C SER A 212 14.66 -12.52 -15.68
N CYS A 213 13.78 -12.79 -14.73
CA CYS A 213 13.62 -14.08 -14.06
C CYS A 213 12.41 -14.86 -14.62
N GLY A 214 11.88 -14.46 -15.78
CA GLY A 214 10.67 -15.02 -16.38
C GLY A 214 9.39 -14.36 -15.85
N SER A 215 9.12 -14.47 -14.56
CA SER A 215 7.97 -13.90 -13.81
C SER A 215 8.18 -14.11 -12.30
N LEU A 216 7.40 -13.44 -11.46
CA LEU A 216 7.43 -13.62 -10.00
C LEU A 216 6.07 -14.07 -9.48
N SER A 217 6.11 -14.86 -8.40
CA SER A 217 4.93 -15.27 -7.64
C SER A 217 4.93 -14.59 -6.28
N THR A 218 3.81 -13.96 -5.95
CA THR A 218 3.54 -13.41 -4.61
C THR A 218 2.37 -14.17 -4.00
N TYR A 219 2.50 -14.56 -2.75
CA TYR A 219 1.44 -15.22 -1.98
C TYR A 219 0.98 -14.28 -0.88
N PHE A 220 -0.32 -14.30 -0.57
CA PHE A 220 -0.88 -13.40 0.43
C PHE A 220 -1.96 -14.07 1.27
N ILE A 221 -2.11 -13.53 2.48
CA ILE A 221 -3.20 -13.79 3.41
C ILE A 221 -3.71 -12.43 3.88
N ILE A 222 -5.00 -12.18 3.73
CA ILE A 222 -5.68 -10.99 4.21
C ILE A 222 -6.66 -11.44 5.27
N LYS A 223 -6.55 -10.88 6.47
CA LYS A 223 -7.45 -11.18 7.59
C LYS A 223 -8.22 -9.93 7.98
N PHE A 224 -9.54 -10.04 8.05
CA PHE A 224 -10.41 -8.95 8.46
C PHE A 224 -10.76 -9.07 9.95
N THR A 225 -10.72 -7.94 10.65
CA THR A 225 -11.18 -7.82 12.03
C THR A 225 -12.57 -7.20 12.05
N ASN A 226 -13.49 -7.81 12.81
CA ASN A 226 -14.85 -7.30 13.03
C ASN A 226 -14.88 -6.13 14.01
#